data_AF-A0A7C1JAT4-F1
#
_entry.id   AF-A0A7C1JAT4-F1
#
_cell.length_a   1.000
_cell.length_b   1.000
_cell.length_c   1.000
_cell.angle_alpha   90.00
_cell.angle_beta   90.00
_cell.angle_gamma   90.00
#
_symmetry.space_group_name_H-M   'P 1'
#
loop_
_entity.id
_entity.type
_entity.pdbx_description
1 polymer ?
#
loop_
_entity_poly.entity_id
_entity_poly.type
_entity_poly.pdbx_seq_one_letter_code
_entity_poly.pdbx_strand_id
1 'polypeptide(L)'
;MQAPRRHYLSAVLRARLGPGIALRLLYSLFYGSMACWVPFFAVYLQQVGLSGGQIGLIAGLRQAAVLVSQPFWGAVADVRGRRELLLSTMLLAVLILPGYIWPGGFSFLVIWTLVFGLLTNPVGALIDSLVLDHLQERPGVTFG
;
A
#
# COMPACT_ATOMS: atom_id res chain seq x y z
N MET A 1 -29.09 -16.91 40.05
CA MET A 1 -29.44 -16.10 38.86
C MET A 1 -28.20 -15.32 38.41
N GLN A 2 -27.45 -15.84 37.43
CA GLN A 2 -26.29 -15.17 36.83
C GLN A 2 -26.60 -14.92 35.35
N ALA A 3 -26.65 -13.65 34.94
CA ALA A 3 -26.86 -13.25 33.56
C ALA A 3 -25.56 -13.41 32.74
N PRO A 4 -25.63 -13.76 31.43
CA PRO A 4 -24.46 -14.11 30.64
C PRO A 4 -23.71 -12.85 30.17
N ARG A 5 -22.69 -12.44 30.92
CA ARG A 5 -21.77 -11.32 30.60
C ARG A 5 -20.93 -11.49 29.32
N ARG A 6 -21.00 -12.63 28.62
CA ARG A 6 -20.09 -12.94 27.49
C ARG A 6 -20.47 -12.31 26.15
N HIS A 7 -21.72 -11.87 25.96
CA HIS A 7 -22.19 -11.37 24.66
C HIS A 7 -21.85 -9.88 24.38
N TYR A 8 -21.55 -9.10 25.43
CA TYR A 8 -21.24 -7.67 25.29
C TYR A 8 -19.83 -7.40 24.78
N LEU A 9 -18.85 -8.27 25.10
CA LEU A 9 -17.46 -8.08 24.69
C LEU A 9 -17.28 -8.24 23.18
N SER A 10 -18.00 -9.16 22.53
CA SER A 10 -17.95 -9.33 21.08
C SER A 10 -18.66 -8.20 20.31
N ALA A 11 -19.56 -7.45 20.94
CA ALA A 11 -20.22 -6.31 20.32
C ALA A 11 -19.36 -5.04 20.41
N VAL A 12 -18.63 -4.84 21.52
CA VAL A 12 -17.69 -3.71 21.69
C VAL A 12 -16.39 -3.93 20.90
N LEU A 13 -15.98 -5.18 20.64
CA LEU A 13 -14.89 -5.49 19.71
C LEU A 13 -15.31 -5.41 18.23
N ARG A 14 -16.61 -5.59 17.92
CA ARG A 14 -17.15 -5.44 16.54
C ARG A 14 -17.57 -4.01 16.22
N ALA A 15 -17.90 -3.20 17.21
CA ALA A 15 -18.17 -1.79 17.05
C ALA A 15 -16.97 -0.98 17.54
N ARG A 16 -16.17 -0.38 16.63
CA ARG A 16 -15.58 0.96 16.84
C ARG A 16 -14.62 1.49 15.75
N LEU A 17 -14.63 0.94 14.55
CA LEU A 17 -14.26 1.71 13.36
C LEU A 17 -15.39 1.53 12.36
N GLY A 18 -16.27 2.53 12.25
CA GLY A 18 -17.22 2.54 11.13
C GLY A 18 -16.45 2.42 9.81
N PRO A 19 -17.04 1.84 8.75
CA PRO A 19 -16.34 1.62 7.49
C PRO A 19 -15.65 2.89 6.94
N GLY A 20 -16.26 4.07 7.14
CA GLY A 20 -15.63 5.35 6.79
C GLY A 20 -14.39 5.71 7.64
N ILE A 21 -14.38 5.42 8.94
CA ILE A 21 -13.20 5.68 9.79
C ILE A 21 -12.06 4.73 9.41
N ALA A 22 -12.36 3.45 9.16
CA ALA A 22 -11.37 2.48 8.72
C ALA A 22 -10.73 2.91 7.39
N LEU A 23 -11.52 3.43 6.46
CA LEU A 23 -11.03 3.91 5.16
C LEU A 23 -10.21 5.19 5.29
N ARG A 24 -10.63 6.14 6.13
CA ARG A 24 -9.84 7.35 6.47
C ARG A 24 -8.50 6.98 7.10
N LEU A 25 -8.48 6.03 8.04
CA LEU A 25 -7.24 5.55 8.66
C LEU A 25 -6.33 4.85 7.63
N LEU A 26 -6.90 3.99 6.77
CA LEU A 26 -6.16 3.33 5.71
C LEU A 26 -5.50 4.35 4.77
N TYR A 27 -6.25 5.36 4.34
CA TYR A 27 -5.76 6.46 3.51
C TYR A 27 -4.62 7.22 4.21
N SER A 28 -4.83 7.66 5.45
CA SER A 28 -3.83 8.39 6.23
C SER A 28 -2.55 7.57 6.48
N LEU A 29 -2.69 6.29 6.81
CA LEU A 29 -1.55 5.39 7.02
C LEU A 29 -0.77 5.15 5.73
N PHE A 30 -1.46 4.97 4.59
CA PHE A 30 -0.82 4.78 3.30
C PHE A 30 0.02 6.01 2.91
N TYR A 31 -0.58 7.21 2.91
CA TYR A 31 0.16 8.43 2.56
C TYR A 31 1.20 8.81 3.61
N GLY A 32 0.95 8.59 4.89
CA GLY A 32 1.95 8.74 5.94
C GLY A 32 3.16 7.82 5.72
N SER A 33 2.93 6.56 5.36
CA SER A 33 4.02 5.63 5.03
C SER A 33 4.82 6.06 3.81
N MET A 34 4.16 6.59 2.76
CA MET A 34 4.82 7.13 1.57
C MET A 34 5.67 8.37 1.90
N ALA A 35 5.18 9.25 2.77
CA ALA A 35 5.90 10.44 3.23
C ALA A 35 7.17 10.09 4.01
N CYS A 36 7.16 8.99 4.76
CA CYS A 36 8.38 8.44 5.37
C CYS A 36 9.26 7.73 4.33
N TRP A 37 8.69 6.88 3.48
CA TRP A 37 9.45 6.04 2.56
C TRP A 37 10.27 6.85 1.55
N VAL A 38 9.64 7.82 0.85
CA VAL A 38 10.27 8.54 -0.27
C VAL A 38 11.61 9.22 0.12
N PRO A 39 11.67 10.07 1.17
CA PRO A 39 12.93 10.74 1.53
C PRO A 39 13.94 9.76 2.16
N PHE A 40 13.49 8.84 3.02
CA PHE A 40 14.41 7.91 3.69
C PHE A 40 14.99 6.87 2.75
N PHE A 41 14.25 6.44 1.72
CA PHE A 41 14.76 5.50 0.73
C PHE A 41 15.91 6.10 -0.09
N ALA A 42 15.81 7.37 -0.49
CA ALA A 42 16.90 8.05 -1.17
C ALA A 42 18.16 8.16 -0.30
N VAL A 43 17.99 8.51 0.98
CA VAL A 43 19.09 8.57 1.97
C VAL A 43 19.70 7.18 2.18
N TYR A 44 18.87 6.14 2.28
CA TYR A 44 19.33 4.76 2.40
C TYR A 44 20.22 4.34 1.23
N LEU A 45 19.78 4.60 -0.02
CA LEU A 45 20.58 4.28 -1.20
C LEU A 45 21.93 5.02 -1.21
N GLN A 46 21.94 6.27 -0.75
CA GLN A 46 23.17 7.04 -0.58
C GLN A 46 24.10 6.43 0.47
N GLN A 47 23.57 5.95 1.61
CA GLN A 47 24.33 5.28 2.66
C GLN A 47 24.93 3.95 2.21
N VAL A 48 24.27 3.24 1.29
CA VAL A 48 24.79 2.02 0.66
C VAL A 48 25.85 2.33 -0.41
N GLY A 49 26.16 3.61 -0.64
CA GLY A 49 27.26 4.06 -1.49
C GLY A 49 26.87 4.34 -2.95
N LEU A 50 25.57 4.45 -3.26
CA LEU A 50 25.13 4.81 -4.61
C LEU A 50 25.37 6.30 -4.87
N SER A 51 25.74 6.63 -6.12
CA SER A 51 25.86 8.01 -6.56
C SER A 51 24.49 8.68 -6.78
N GLY A 52 24.44 10.01 -6.77
CA GLY A 52 23.19 10.75 -7.04
C GLY A 52 22.55 10.39 -8.38
N GLY A 53 23.35 10.11 -9.42
CA GLY A 53 22.85 9.66 -10.72
C GLY A 53 22.22 8.26 -10.66
N GLN A 54 22.81 7.33 -9.90
CA GLN A 54 22.26 5.99 -9.69
C GLN A 54 20.94 6.03 -8.91
N ILE A 55 20.85 6.87 -7.89
CA ILE A 55 19.62 7.09 -7.12
C ILE A 55 18.52 7.66 -8.04
N GLY A 56 18.86 8.65 -8.85
CA GLY A 56 17.94 9.22 -9.85
C GLY A 56 17.44 8.19 -10.85
N LEU A 57 18.32 7.30 -11.32
CA LEU A 57 17.94 6.22 -12.23
C LEU A 57 16.99 5.21 -11.57
N ILE A 58 17.26 4.79 -10.33
CA ILE A 58 16.36 3.91 -9.57
C ILE A 58 14.99 4.56 -9.38
N ALA A 59 14.96 5.85 -9.00
CA ALA A 59 13.71 6.59 -8.83
C ALA A 59 12.91 6.66 -10.14
N GLY A 60 13.57 6.96 -11.27
CA GLY A 60 12.94 7.00 -12.58
C GLY A 60 12.39 5.64 -13.03
N LEU A 61 13.20 4.58 -12.90
CA LEU A 61 12.80 3.21 -13.23
C LEU A 61 11.62 2.73 -12.37
N ARG A 62 11.59 3.11 -11.10
CA ARG A 62 10.45 2.83 -10.22
C ARG A 62 9.17 3.42 -10.80
N GLN A 63 9.18 4.71 -11.18
CA GLN A 63 7.99 5.37 -11.74
C GLN A 63 7.56 4.75 -13.08
N ALA A 64 8.51 4.35 -13.92
CA ALA A 64 8.21 3.62 -15.15
C ALA A 64 7.55 2.27 -14.88
N ALA A 65 8.04 1.51 -13.89
CA ALA A 65 7.44 0.25 -13.49
C ALA A 65 6.00 0.43 -12.95
N VAL A 66 5.76 1.51 -12.19
CA VAL A 66 4.40 1.86 -11.74
C VAL A 66 3.49 2.08 -12.94
N LEU A 67 3.91 2.92 -13.89
CA LEU A 67 3.11 3.26 -15.06
C LEU A 67 2.70 2.02 -15.87
N VAL A 68 3.62 1.07 -16.03
CA VAL A 68 3.37 -0.18 -16.78
C VAL A 68 2.51 -1.17 -15.98
N SER A 69 2.66 -1.23 -14.66
CA SER A 69 1.92 -2.17 -13.82
C SER A 69 0.47 -1.74 -13.55
N GLN A 70 0.15 -0.44 -13.62
CA GLN A 70 -1.19 0.06 -13.31
C GLN A 70 -2.31 -0.57 -14.14
N PRO A 71 -2.24 -0.65 -15.49
CA PRO A 71 -3.29 -1.29 -16.29
C PRO A 71 -3.47 -2.78 -15.97
N PHE A 72 -2.36 -3.49 -15.74
CA PHE A 72 -2.38 -4.91 -15.39
C PHE A 72 -3.16 -5.15 -14.09
N TRP A 73 -2.83 -4.40 -13.04
CA TRP A 73 -3.51 -4.55 -11.77
C TRP A 73 -4.95 -4.04 -11.77
N GLY A 74 -5.27 -3.04 -12.59
CA GLY A 74 -6.66 -2.61 -12.83
C GLY A 74 -7.51 -3.78 -13.35
N ALA A 75 -7.06 -4.45 -14.40
CA ALA A 75 -7.74 -5.62 -14.94
C ALA A 75 -7.87 -6.77 -13.92
N VAL A 76 -6.84 -7.02 -13.12
CA VAL A 76 -6.88 -8.03 -12.05
C VAL A 76 -7.88 -7.64 -10.95
N ALA A 77 -7.99 -6.35 -10.62
CA ALA A 77 -8.90 -5.84 -9.60
C ALA A 77 -10.36 -6.07 -9.98
N ASP A 78 -10.67 -5.91 -11.28
CA ASP A 78 -12.01 -6.11 -11.80
C ASP A 78 -12.47 -7.58 -11.74
N VAL A 79 -11.53 -8.53 -11.81
CA VAL A 79 -11.83 -9.98 -11.76
C VAL A 79 -11.84 -10.53 -10.33
N ARG A 80 -10.86 -10.17 -9.50
CA ARG A 80 -10.70 -10.72 -8.13
C ARG A 80 -11.39 -9.92 -7.04
N GLY A 81 -11.85 -8.71 -7.35
CA GLY A 81 -12.38 -7.78 -6.37
C GLY A 81 -11.29 -6.94 -5.71
N ARG A 82 -11.57 -5.65 -5.58
CA ARG A 82 -10.62 -4.60 -5.16
C ARG A 82 -10.07 -4.83 -3.74
N ARG A 83 -10.94 -5.30 -2.82
CA ARG A 83 -10.56 -5.52 -1.42
C ARG A 83 -9.56 -6.67 -1.25
N GLU A 84 -9.79 -7.80 -1.92
CA GLU A 84 -8.88 -8.95 -1.84
C GLU A 84 -7.54 -8.61 -2.48
N LEU A 85 -7.57 -7.92 -3.62
CA LEU A 85 -6.36 -7.48 -4.30
C LEU A 85 -5.55 -6.51 -3.44
N LEU A 86 -6.19 -5.54 -2.80
CA LEU A 86 -5.55 -4.60 -1.89
C LEU A 86 -4.81 -5.35 -0.76
N LEU A 87 -5.49 -6.29 -0.09
CA LEU A 87 -4.87 -7.04 1.01
C LEU A 87 -3.69 -7.89 0.53
N SER A 88 -3.81 -8.53 -0.64
CA SER A 88 -2.73 -9.34 -1.21
C SER A 88 -1.50 -8.51 -1.60
N THR A 89 -1.70 -7.32 -2.17
CA THR A 89 -0.62 -6.43 -2.59
C THR A 89 0.07 -5.77 -1.39
N MET A 90 -0.67 -5.44 -0.34
CA MET A 90 -0.09 -4.98 0.93
C MET A 90 0.75 -6.08 1.60
N LEU A 91 0.27 -7.33 1.59
CA LEU A 91 1.04 -8.47 2.11
C LEU A 91 2.32 -8.69 1.30
N LEU A 92 2.22 -8.69 -0.03
CA LEU A 92 3.39 -8.78 -0.92
C LEU A 92 4.39 -7.65 -0.66
N ALA A 93 3.91 -6.43 -0.41
CA ALA A 93 4.79 -5.31 -0.10
C ALA A 93 5.61 -5.57 1.17
N VAL A 94 4.98 -6.06 2.23
CA VAL A 94 5.67 -6.42 3.49
C VAL A 94 6.70 -7.54 3.28
N LEU A 95 6.41 -8.51 2.42
CA LEU A 95 7.31 -9.64 2.14
C LEU A 95 8.51 -9.24 1.27
N ILE A 96 8.34 -8.30 0.34
CA ILE A 96 9.38 -7.90 -0.62
C ILE A 96 10.28 -6.80 -0.06
N LEU A 97 9.75 -5.91 0.80
CA LEU A 97 10.49 -4.77 1.35
C LEU A 97 11.84 -5.15 1.99
N PRO A 98 11.95 -6.22 2.81
CA PRO A 98 13.21 -6.59 3.45
C PRO A 98 14.32 -6.95 2.47
N GLY A 99 13.99 -7.30 1.22
CA GLY A 99 15.00 -7.63 0.22
C GLY A 99 15.93 -6.46 -0.13
N TYR A 100 15.53 -5.21 0.13
CA TYR A 100 16.46 -4.08 0.03
C TYR A 100 17.63 -4.17 1.01
N ILE A 101 17.44 -4.79 2.19
CA ILE A 101 18.49 -4.92 3.22
C ILE A 101 19.62 -5.87 2.75
N TRP A 102 19.34 -6.74 1.79
CA TRP A 102 20.34 -7.67 1.27
C TRP A 102 21.54 -6.91 0.68
N PRO A 103 22.79 -7.31 0.99
CA PRO A 103 24.00 -6.62 0.53
C PRO A 103 24.27 -6.85 -0.96
N GLY A 104 23.39 -6.36 -1.81
CA GLY A 104 23.54 -6.35 -3.27
C GLY A 104 24.06 -5.01 -3.76
N GLY A 105 24.87 -5.02 -4.82
CA GLY A 105 25.30 -3.80 -5.49
C GLY A 105 24.16 -3.11 -6.24
N PHE A 106 24.50 -2.04 -6.97
CA PHE A 106 23.56 -1.22 -7.74
C PHE A 106 22.59 -2.04 -8.62
N SER A 107 23.08 -3.02 -9.38
CA SER A 107 22.25 -3.83 -10.28
C SER A 107 21.20 -4.65 -9.53
N PHE A 108 21.53 -5.17 -8.35
CA PHE A 108 20.58 -5.88 -7.51
C PHE A 108 19.45 -4.94 -7.06
N LEU A 109 19.80 -3.74 -6.59
CA LEU A 109 18.82 -2.74 -6.14
C LEU A 109 17.92 -2.27 -7.29
N VAL A 110 18.45 -2.15 -8.51
CA VAL A 110 17.64 -1.85 -9.70
C VAL A 110 16.62 -2.96 -9.96
N ILE A 111 17.07 -4.21 -10.05
CA ILE A 111 16.17 -5.36 -10.29
C ILE A 111 15.13 -5.46 -9.18
N TRP A 112 15.55 -5.34 -7.92
CA TRP A 112 14.66 -5.41 -6.77
C TRP A 112 13.64 -4.27 -6.76
N THR A 113 14.03 -3.06 -7.20
CA THR A 113 13.12 -1.92 -7.34
C THR A 113 12.08 -2.15 -8.43
N LEU A 114 12.46 -2.76 -9.54
CA LEU A 114 11.52 -3.12 -10.61
C LEU A 114 10.53 -4.19 -10.12
N VAL A 115 11.03 -5.24 -9.45
CA VAL A 115 10.19 -6.29 -8.86
C VAL A 115 9.20 -5.70 -7.86
N PHE A 116 9.69 -4.88 -6.92
CA PHE A 116 8.84 -4.19 -5.96
C PHE A 116 7.82 -3.29 -6.67
N GLY A 117 8.26 -2.44 -7.60
CA GLY A 117 7.40 -1.52 -8.33
C GLY A 117 6.29 -2.22 -9.11
N LEU A 118 6.60 -3.34 -9.77
CA LEU A 118 5.62 -4.11 -10.54
C LEU A 118 4.63 -4.87 -9.66
N LEU A 119 5.05 -5.35 -8.48
CA LEU A 119 4.23 -6.24 -7.65
C LEU A 119 3.38 -5.53 -6.60
N THR A 120 3.74 -4.32 -6.18
CA THR A 120 3.14 -3.69 -4.99
C THR A 120 2.36 -2.40 -5.26
N ASN A 121 2.34 -1.90 -6.50
CA ASN A 121 1.88 -0.53 -6.75
C ASN A 121 0.38 -0.22 -6.80
N PRO A 122 -0.59 -1.13 -7.00
CA PRO A 122 -1.96 -0.67 -7.21
C PRO A 122 -2.62 -0.17 -5.92
N VAL A 123 -1.94 -0.18 -4.78
CA VAL A 123 -2.50 0.18 -3.46
C VAL A 123 -3.16 1.56 -3.47
N GLY A 124 -2.52 2.58 -4.05
CA GLY A 124 -3.12 3.93 -4.09
C GLY A 124 -4.41 3.98 -4.90
N ALA A 125 -4.38 3.49 -6.14
CA ALA A 125 -5.56 3.46 -7.02
C ALA A 125 -6.69 2.57 -6.46
N LEU A 126 -6.35 1.48 -5.77
CA LEU A 126 -7.31 0.60 -5.11
C LEU A 126 -7.96 1.29 -3.90
N ILE A 127 -7.19 2.03 -3.10
CA ILE A 127 -7.74 2.82 -1.99
C ILE A 127 -8.71 3.88 -2.53
N ASP A 128 -8.33 4.62 -3.58
CA ASP A 128 -9.21 5.62 -4.21
C ASP A 128 -10.52 4.99 -4.72
N SER A 129 -10.41 3.85 -5.38
CA SER A 129 -11.57 3.11 -5.90
C SER A 129 -12.49 2.64 -4.76
N LEU A 130 -11.93 2.13 -3.65
CA LEU A 130 -12.72 1.72 -2.48
C LEU A 130 -13.41 2.90 -1.78
N VAL A 131 -12.77 4.08 -1.77
CA VAL A 131 -13.39 5.32 -1.29
C VAL A 131 -14.59 5.69 -2.14
N LEU A 132 -14.42 5.68 -3.47
CA LEU A 132 -15.50 5.98 -4.40
C LEU A 132 -16.67 5.00 -4.27
N ASP A 133 -16.40 3.69 -4.18
CA ASP A 133 -17.43 2.67 -3.97
C ASP A 133 -18.20 2.94 -2.66
N HIS A 134 -17.48 3.26 -1.58
CA HIS A 134 -18.10 3.55 -0.28
C HIS A 134 -19.02 4.78 -0.32
N LEU A 135 -18.64 5.82 -1.08
CA LEU A 135 -19.43 7.03 -1.26
C LEU A 135 -20.67 6.78 -2.12
N GLN A 136 -20.56 5.94 -3.15
CA GLN A 136 -21.67 5.55 -4.02
C GLN A 136 -22.73 4.70 -3.30
N GLU A 137 -22.30 3.78 -2.43
CA GLU A 137 -23.22 2.95 -1.62
C GLU A 137 -23.93 3.75 -0.51
N ARG A 138 -23.38 4.91 -0.11
CA ARG A 138 -23.90 5.76 0.97
C ARG A 138 -24.02 7.22 0.55
N PRO A 139 -24.95 7.54 -0.38
CA PRO A 139 -25.18 8.91 -0.80
C PRO A 139 -25.58 9.77 0.41
N GLY A 140 -24.69 10.68 0.82
CA GLY A 140 -24.86 11.55 2.00
C GLY A 140 -23.73 11.49 3.03
N VAL A 141 -22.80 10.54 2.92
CA VAL A 141 -21.59 10.50 3.76
C VAL A 141 -20.45 11.20 3.03
N THR A 142 -19.97 12.33 3.56
CA THR A 142 -18.84 13.06 2.97
C THR A 142 -17.51 12.44 3.40
N PHE A 143 -16.55 12.36 2.47
CA PHE A 143 -15.14 12.07 2.79
C PHE A 143 -14.46 13.37 3.30
N GLY A 144 -15.00 13.91 4.39
CA GLY A 144 -14.64 15.18 5.02
C GLY A 144 -15.62 15.44 6.13
#